data_AF-A0A6N7Q6A2-F1
#
_entry.id   AF-A0A6N7Q6A2-F1
#
_cell.length_a   1.000
_cell.length_b   1.000
_cell.length_c   1.000
_cell.angle_alpha   90.00
_cell.angle_beta   90.00
_cell.angle_gamma   90.00
#
_symmetry.space_group_name_H-M   'P 1'
#
loop_
_entity.id
_entity.type
_entity.pdbx_description
1 polymer ?
#
loop_
_entity_poly.entity_id
_entity_poly.type
_entity_poly.pdbx_seq_one_letter_code
_entity_poly.pdbx_strand_id
1 'polypeptide(L)'
;METELAFASDGTIYVHFEDEPPAGRRVFTGYALTADERRRYGVGGLLRWACLQVIALGSDGCVYVEDRAMEGEGRMEFRGYALTDEEAQRAFRELHRAAFNLTVAARRAE
;
A
#
# COMPACT_ATOMS: atom_id res chain seq x y z
N MET A 1 -4.94 -12.62 -3.88
CA MET A 1 -5.92 -11.64 -3.41
C MET A 1 -5.56 -10.36 -4.14
N GLU A 2 -6.53 -9.72 -4.78
CA GLU A 2 -6.28 -8.47 -5.49
C GLU A 2 -6.01 -7.35 -4.47
N THR A 3 -5.08 -6.46 -4.79
CA THR A 3 -4.67 -5.39 -3.87
C THR A 3 -5.60 -4.20 -4.06
N GLU A 4 -6.56 -4.06 -3.15
CA GLU A 4 -7.57 -3.00 -3.19
C GLU A 4 -7.04 -1.64 -2.69
N LEU A 5 -6.09 -1.66 -1.77
CA LEU A 5 -5.54 -0.45 -1.15
C LEU A 5 -4.07 -0.61 -0.77
N ALA A 6 -3.34 0.50 -0.76
CA ALA A 6 -1.94 0.54 -0.35
C ALA A 6 -1.64 1.77 0.53
N PHE A 7 -0.90 1.54 1.61
CA PHE A 7 -0.41 2.60 2.51
C PHE A 7 1.02 2.97 2.15
N ALA A 8 1.21 4.19 1.66
CA ALA A 8 2.51 4.66 1.22
C ALA A 8 3.34 5.30 2.34
N SER A 9 4.67 5.26 2.19
CA SER A 9 5.64 5.84 3.12
C SER A 9 5.54 7.37 3.25
N ASP A 10 4.93 8.05 2.28
CA ASP A 10 4.64 9.48 2.32
C ASP A 10 3.35 9.81 3.09
N GLY A 11 2.67 8.81 3.65
CA GLY A 11 1.41 8.94 4.39
C GLY A 11 0.16 8.85 3.52
N THR A 12 0.29 8.68 2.20
CA THR A 12 -0.85 8.61 1.28
C THR A 12 -1.49 7.23 1.30
N ILE A 13 -2.81 7.21 1.21
CA ILE A 13 -3.58 6.00 0.95
C ILE A 13 -3.94 5.99 -0.53
N TYR A 14 -3.52 4.94 -1.23
CA TYR A 14 -3.88 4.69 -2.62
C TYR A 14 -4.96 3.62 -2.69
N VAL A 15 -5.97 3.84 -3.53
CA VAL A 15 -7.03 2.86 -3.81
C VAL A 15 -6.92 2.40 -5.26
N HIS A 16 -7.07 1.10 -5.47
CA HIS A 16 -6.98 0.47 -6.79
C HIS A 16 -8.02 1.06 -7.77
N PHE A 17 -7.66 1.08 -9.04
CA PHE A 17 -8.57 1.38 -10.13
C PHE A 17 -8.18 0.58 -11.37
N GLU A 18 -9.16 0.09 -12.11
CA GLU A 18 -8.94 -0.69 -13.35
C GLU A 18 -8.72 0.23 -14.56
N ASP A 19 -9.60 1.23 -14.72
CA ASP A 19 -9.62 2.13 -15.88
C ASP A 19 -8.84 3.44 -15.62
N GLU A 20 -9.55 4.56 -15.47
CA GLU A 20 -9.01 5.88 -15.19
C GLU A 20 -9.29 6.28 -13.75
N PRO A 21 -8.32 6.94 -13.09
CA PRO A 21 -8.54 7.49 -11.76
C PRO A 21 -9.51 8.69 -11.85
N PRO A 22 -10.14 9.10 -10.74
CA PRO A 22 -10.87 10.35 -10.70
C PRO A 22 -10.00 11.53 -11.14
N ALA A 23 -10.59 12.52 -11.82
CA ALA A 23 -9.85 13.65 -12.37
C ALA A 23 -9.08 14.42 -11.29
N GLY A 24 -7.84 14.79 -11.61
CA GLY A 24 -6.97 15.56 -10.70
C GLY A 24 -6.36 14.75 -9.56
N ARG A 25 -6.57 13.43 -9.49
CA ARG A 25 -5.93 12.57 -8.49
C ARG A 25 -4.51 12.21 -8.89
N ARG A 26 -3.61 12.25 -7.91
CA ARG A 26 -2.26 11.69 -8.05
C ARG A 26 -2.37 10.18 -8.19
N VAL A 27 -1.61 9.62 -9.13
CA VAL A 27 -1.52 8.17 -9.36
C VAL A 27 -0.20 7.67 -8.82
N PHE A 28 -0.24 6.50 -8.21
CA PHE A 28 0.91 5.67 -7.89
C PHE A 28 0.84 4.39 -8.73
N THR A 29 1.91 4.13 -9.47
CA THR A 29 2.15 2.83 -10.11
C THR A 29 3.37 2.23 -9.43
N GLY A 30 3.21 1.03 -8.89
CA GLY A 30 4.29 0.36 -8.19
C GLY A 30 4.37 -1.12 -8.48
N TYR A 31 5.57 -1.66 -8.36
CA TYR A 31 5.85 -3.06 -8.59
C TYR A 31 6.21 -3.77 -7.29
N ALA A 32 5.64 -4.96 -7.10
CA ALA A 32 5.86 -5.75 -5.90
C ALA A 32 7.30 -6.26 -5.81
N LEU A 33 7.87 -6.13 -4.61
CA LEU A 33 9.12 -6.80 -4.26
C LEU A 33 8.90 -8.31 -4.14
N THR A 34 9.81 -9.07 -4.71
CA THR A 34 9.86 -10.52 -4.56
C THR A 34 10.18 -10.92 -3.12
N ALA A 35 9.91 -12.17 -2.76
CA ALA A 35 10.28 -12.70 -1.45
C ALA A 35 11.79 -12.62 -1.17
N ASP A 36 12.63 -12.84 -2.19
CA ASP A 36 14.08 -12.80 -2.06
C ASP A 36 14.61 -11.38 -1.89
N GLU A 37 14.04 -10.41 -2.59
CA GLU A 37 14.37 -9.00 -2.40
C GLU A 37 13.99 -8.52 -1.01
N ARG A 38 12.78 -8.85 -0.53
CA ARG A 38 12.36 -8.52 0.84
C ARG A 38 13.32 -9.11 1.88
N ARG A 39 13.77 -10.35 1.69
CA ARG A 39 14.78 -10.99 2.55
C ARG A 39 16.15 -10.31 2.46
N ARG A 40 16.59 -9.95 1.25
CA ARG A 40 17.89 -9.30 0.99
C ARG A 40 17.97 -7.91 1.59
N TYR A 41 16.94 -7.08 1.40
CA TYR A 41 16.92 -5.72 1.95
C TYR A 41 16.67 -5.73 3.46
N GLY A 42 15.83 -6.65 3.93
CA GLY A 42 15.37 -6.70 5.30
C GLY A 42 14.69 -5.39 5.73
N VAL A 43 14.41 -5.27 7.02
CA VAL A 43 13.71 -4.09 7.56
C VAL A 43 14.53 -2.81 7.35
N GLY A 44 15.83 -2.84 7.65
CA GLY A 44 16.68 -1.64 7.55
C GLY A 44 16.83 -1.12 6.12
N GLY A 45 16.93 -2.01 5.12
CA GLY A 45 16.97 -1.62 3.72
C GLY A 45 15.65 -1.01 3.24
N LEU A 46 14.53 -1.63 3.62
CA LEU A 46 13.19 -1.11 3.28
C LEU A 46 12.90 0.24 3.92
N LEU A 47 13.29 0.45 5.19
CA LEU A 47 13.17 1.76 5.84
C LEU A 47 14.01 2.82 5.15
N ARG A 48 15.24 2.48 4.75
CA ARG A 48 16.08 3.40 3.96
C ARG A 48 15.41 3.77 2.63
N TRP A 49 14.82 2.80 1.95
CA TRP A 49 14.06 3.06 0.72
C TRP A 49 12.87 3.98 0.99
N ALA A 50 12.09 3.72 2.04
CA ALA A 50 10.96 4.57 2.43
C ALA A 50 11.35 6.04 2.68
N CYS A 51 12.60 6.30 3.10
CA CYS A 51 13.12 7.65 3.28
C CYS A 51 13.60 8.32 1.98
N LEU A 52 13.87 7.56 0.93
CA LEU A 52 14.45 8.05 -0.33
C LEU A 52 13.43 8.09 -1.48
N GLN A 53 12.41 7.24 -1.43
CA GLN A 53 11.37 7.10 -2.45
C GLN A 53 10.08 6.58 -1.84
N VAL A 54 8.99 6.66 -2.60
CA VAL A 54 7.69 6.14 -2.16
C VAL A 54 7.68 4.62 -2.27
N ILE A 55 7.44 3.96 -1.13
CA ILE A 55 7.08 2.55 -1.08
C ILE A 55 5.69 2.42 -0.46
N ALA A 56 4.93 1.41 -0.86
CA ALA A 56 3.59 1.20 -0.34
C ALA A 56 3.37 -0.24 0.14
N LEU A 57 2.73 -0.39 1.30
CA LEU A 57 2.27 -1.68 1.81
C LEU A 57 0.85 -1.93 1.30
N GLY A 58 0.69 -2.92 0.43
CA GLY A 58 -0.62 -3.33 -0.10
C GLY A 58 -1.43 -4.15 0.91
N SER A 59 -2.75 -4.16 0.74
CA SER A 59 -3.68 -5.03 1.49
C SER A 59 -3.43 -6.51 1.30
N ASP A 60 -2.71 -6.90 0.25
CA ASP A 60 -2.24 -8.25 -0.02
C ASP A 60 -0.99 -8.64 0.78
N GLY A 61 -0.42 -7.71 1.56
CA GLY A 61 0.81 -7.89 2.33
C GLY A 61 2.10 -7.75 1.52
N CYS A 62 2.02 -7.32 0.26
CA CYS A 62 3.19 -7.04 -0.57
C CYS A 62 3.70 -5.61 -0.36
N VAL A 63 4.99 -5.43 -0.60
CA VAL A 63 5.63 -4.10 -0.62
C VAL A 63 5.82 -3.71 -2.07
N TYR A 64 5.17 -2.62 -2.47
CA TYR A 64 5.26 -2.03 -3.79
C TYR A 64 6.23 -0.86 -3.76
N VAL A 65 6.97 -0.68 -4.85
CA VAL A 65 7.92 0.41 -5.00
C VAL A 65 7.55 1.13 -6.29
N GLU A 66 7.56 2.46 -6.24
CA GLU A 66 7.20 3.30 -7.38
C GLU A 66 8.00 2.94 -8.63
N ASP A 67 7.34 2.95 -9.79
CA ASP A 67 7.89 2.59 -11.11
C ASP A 67 9.20 3.31 -11.49
N ARG A 68 9.43 4.51 -10.96
CA ARG A 68 10.66 5.28 -11.16
C ARG A 68 11.89 4.67 -10.49
N ALA A 69 11.69 3.83 -9.48
CA ALA A 69 12.75 3.25 -8.68
C ALA A 69 12.99 1.75 -8.97
N MET A 70 12.12 1.12 -9.77
CA MET A 70 12.22 -0.29 -10.11
C MET A 70 11.51 -0.61 -11.43
N GLU A 71 12.15 -1.45 -12.26
CA GLU A 71 11.55 -1.98 -13.48
C GLU A 71 10.48 -3.05 -13.18
N GLY A 72 9.37 -3.00 -13.91
CA GLY A 72 8.19 -3.83 -13.68
C GLY A 72 8.13 -5.18 -14.39
N GLU A 73 9.11 -5.51 -15.24
CA GLU A 73 9.01 -6.71 -16.08
C GLU A 73 8.86 -8.00 -15.23
N GLY A 74 7.77 -8.74 -15.46
CA GLY A 74 7.45 -9.96 -14.74
C GLY A 74 7.00 -9.78 -13.29
N ARG A 75 6.73 -8.54 -12.85
CA ARG A 75 6.30 -8.22 -11.48
C ARG A 75 4.80 -8.01 -11.40
N MET A 76 4.27 -8.24 -10.20
CA MET A 76 2.91 -7.84 -9.88
C MET A 76 2.87 -6.31 -9.77
N GLU A 77 2.00 -5.70 -10.55
CA GLU A 77 1.75 -4.26 -10.57
C GLU A 77 0.59 -3.90 -9.63
N PHE A 78 0.69 -2.73 -9.00
CA PHE A 78 -0.43 -2.06 -8.37
C PHE A 78 -0.53 -0.65 -8.93
N ARG A 79 -1.74 -0.28 -9.38
CA ARG A 79 -2.09 1.06 -9.83
C ARG A 79 -3.16 1.61 -8.91
N GLY A 80 -2.86 2.72 -8.24
CA GLY A 80 -3.78 3.32 -7.29
C GLY A 80 -3.82 4.84 -7.39
N TYR A 81 -4.99 5.42 -7.11
CA TYR A 81 -5.13 6.87 -7.02
C TYR A 81 -5.16 7.33 -5.56
N ALA A 82 -4.59 8.50 -5.31
CA ALA A 82 -4.52 9.07 -3.98
C ALA A 82 -5.92 9.52 -3.51
N LEU A 83 -6.29 9.06 -2.31
CA LEU A 83 -7.42 9.63 -1.58
C LEU A 83 -7.17 11.11 -1.25
N THR A 84 -8.23 11.91 -1.14
CA THR A 84 -8.10 13.26 -0.56
C THR A 84 -7.86 13.13 0.94
N ASP A 85 -7.47 14.22 1.58
CA ASP A 85 -7.31 14.25 3.03
C ASP A 85 -8.60 13.86 3.76
N GLU A 86 -9.78 14.32 3.29
CA GLU A 86 -11.07 13.98 3.88
C GLU A 86 -11.41 12.49 3.71
N GLU A 87 -11.16 11.93 2.52
CA GLU A 87 -11.37 10.52 2.22
C GLU A 87 -10.41 9.63 3.02
N ALA A 88 -9.14 10.01 3.11
CA ALA A 88 -8.12 9.29 3.86
C ALA A 88 -8.46 9.28 5.36
N GLN A 89 -8.89 10.41 5.92
CA GLN A 89 -9.35 10.48 7.31
C GLN A 89 -10.57 9.58 7.55
N ARG A 90 -11.51 9.54 6.60
CA ARG A 90 -12.66 8.64 6.71
C ARG A 90 -12.23 7.18 6.64
N ALA A 91 -11.38 6.82 5.68
CA ALA A 91 -10.84 5.46 5.54
C ALA A 91 -10.09 5.03 6.81
N PHE A 92 -9.27 5.90 7.39
CA PHE A 92 -8.54 5.61 8.62
C PHE A 92 -9.47 5.32 9.80
N ARG A 93 -10.55 6.11 9.97
CA ARG A 93 -11.55 5.85 11.03
C ARG A 93 -12.22 4.50 10.86
N GLU A 94 -12.56 4.15 9.62
CA GLU A 94 -13.18 2.87 9.29
C GLU A 94 -12.23 1.69 9.54
N LEU A 95 -10.98 1.80 9.10
CA LEU A 95 -9.94 0.81 9.35
C LEU A 95 -9.67 0.61 10.85
N HIS A 96 -9.55 1.71 11.60
CA HIS A 96 -9.36 1.65 13.04
C HIS A 96 -10.53 0.94 13.74
N ARG A 97 -11.77 1.28 13.36
CA ARG A 97 -12.98 0.63 13.87
C ARG A 97 -13.02 -0.86 13.53
N ALA A 98 -12.70 -1.23 12.30
CA ALA A 98 -12.66 -2.62 11.86
C ALA A 98 -11.59 -3.43 12.62
N ALA A 99 -10.37 -2.89 12.72
CA ALA A 99 -9.27 -3.51 13.47
C ALA A 99 -9.63 -3.73 14.95
N PHE A 100 -10.28 -2.75 15.58
CA PHE A 100 -10.77 -2.87 16.95
C PHE A 100 -11.82 -3.98 17.09
N ASN A 101 -12.83 -3.99 16.20
CA ASN A 101 -13.89 -5.00 16.22
C ASN A 101 -13.34 -6.42 16.01
N LEU A 102 -12.41 -6.60 15.07
CA LEU A 102 -11.75 -7.87 14.82
C LEU A 102 -10.94 -8.34 16.05
N THR A 103 -10.22 -7.43 16.70
CA THR A 103 -9.45 -7.75 17.91
C THR A 103 -10.36 -8.21 19.05
N VAL A 104 -11.49 -7.53 19.25
CA VAL A 104 -12.49 -7.92 20.26
C VAL A 104 -13.10 -9.28 19.93
N ALA A 105 -13.42 -9.54 18.66
CA ALA A 105 -13.96 -10.82 18.23
C ALA A 105 -12.95 -11.97 18.46
N ALA A 106 -11.67 -11.77 18.11
CA ALA A 106 -10.61 -12.75 18.34
C ALA A 106 -10.46 -13.10 19.83
N ARG A 107 -10.43 -12.09 20.71
CA ARG A 107 -10.34 -12.28 22.17
C ARG A 107 -11.55 -13.00 22.79
N ARG A 108 -12.70 -12.98 22.13
CA ARG A 108 -13.91 -13.70 22.59
C ARG A 108 -13.96 -15.15 22.09
N ALA A 109 -13.16 -15.48 21.09
CA ALA A 109 -13.05 -16.82 20.53
C ALA A 109 -11.95 -17.67 21.22
N GLU A 110 -11.10 -17.02 22.04
CA GLU A 110 -10.19 -17.64 23.01
C GLU A 110 -10.93 -18.03 24.30
#